data_AF-A0A804M9B1-F1
#
_entry.id   AF-A0A804M9B1-F1
#
_cell.length_a   1.000
_cell.length_b   1.000
_cell.length_c   1.000
_cell.angle_alpha   90.00
_cell.angle_beta   90.00
_cell.angle_gamma   90.00
#
_symmetry.space_group_name_H-M   'P 1'
#
loop_
_entity.id
_entity.type
_entity.pdbx_description
1 polymer ?
#
loop_
_entity_poly.entity_id
_entity_poly.type
_entity_poly.pdbx_seq_one_letter_code
_entity_poly.pdbx_strand_id
1 'polypeptide(L)'
;MITGKWNKSLSCQPCDQEGDPLPGTELKEIWRVAPAPQGDKYQYTQFAHKINSFDTAPKKLLASDSRLRPDRYALEKGDMSKSGAEKSRLEEQQRAEKRTREAKGEQFTPRWFNLTDVVSPTPWGDLEIYEYNGKYTEHRAAIDGSDVTDETNVTSVKFSPWQYGRSSSQ
;
A
#
# COMPACT_ATOMS: atom_id res chain seq x y z
N MET A 1 -25.34 14.13 -16.02
CA MET A 1 -24.35 15.11 -15.54
C MET A 1 -23.81 14.69 -14.18
N ILE A 2 -22.48 14.79 -13.99
CA ILE A 2 -21.82 14.66 -12.69
C ILE A 2 -21.14 16.01 -12.40
N THR A 3 -21.36 16.56 -11.21
CA THR A 3 -20.81 17.87 -10.83
C THR A 3 -20.40 17.87 -9.37
N GLY A 4 -19.41 18.69 -9.00
CA GLY A 4 -18.95 18.78 -7.63
C GLY A 4 -17.52 19.29 -7.51
N LYS A 5 -16.99 19.18 -6.30
CA LYS A 5 -15.58 19.42 -5.99
C LYS A 5 -15.02 18.14 -5.39
N TRP A 6 -13.98 17.58 -6.01
CA TRP A 6 -13.35 16.33 -5.57
C TRP A 6 -12.86 16.34 -4.12
N ASN A 7 -12.63 17.52 -3.54
CA ASN A 7 -12.25 17.70 -2.14
C ASN A 7 -13.42 18.03 -1.19
N LYS A 8 -14.67 17.98 -1.66
CA LYS A 8 -15.87 18.27 -0.85
C LYS A 8 -16.99 17.26 -1.06
N SER A 9 -17.60 17.25 -2.24
CA SER A 9 -18.71 16.38 -2.57
C SER A 9 -18.93 16.30 -4.08
N LEU A 10 -19.60 15.23 -4.49
CA LEU A 10 -19.98 14.93 -5.86
C LEU A 10 -21.48 14.64 -5.90
N SER A 11 -22.16 15.24 -6.86
CA SER A 11 -23.58 15.04 -7.12
C SER A 11 -23.78 14.62 -8.57
N CYS A 12 -24.83 13.84 -8.83
CA CYS A 12 -25.22 13.44 -10.16
C CYS A 12 -26.68 13.78 -10.46
N GLN A 13 -26.97 13.96 -11.74
CA GLN A 13 -28.31 14.20 -12.25
C GLN A 13 -28.48 13.48 -13.59
N PRO A 14 -29.60 12.78 -13.82
CA PRO A 14 -29.92 12.21 -15.12
C PRO A 14 -29.98 13.29 -16.20
N CYS A 15 -29.43 12.99 -17.37
CA CYS A 15 -29.43 13.88 -18.53
C CYS A 15 -29.99 13.17 -19.76
N ASP A 16 -30.45 13.96 -20.71
CA ASP A 16 -30.73 13.48 -22.06
C ASP A 16 -29.43 13.18 -22.85
N GLN A 17 -29.58 12.89 -24.14
CA GLN A 17 -28.47 12.56 -25.03
C GLN A 17 -27.59 13.77 -25.37
N GLU A 18 -28.10 14.99 -25.21
CA GLU A 18 -27.36 16.24 -25.44
C GLU A 18 -26.57 16.66 -24.19
N GLY A 19 -26.89 16.06 -23.04
CA GLY A 19 -26.22 16.29 -21.76
C GLY A 19 -26.97 17.25 -20.86
N ASP A 20 -28.16 17.69 -21.26
CA ASP A 20 -28.99 18.59 -20.49
C ASP A 20 -29.75 17.84 -19.40
N PRO A 21 -29.92 18.43 -18.20
CA PRO A 21 -30.67 17.81 -17.12
C PRO A 21 -32.12 17.50 -17.50
N LEU A 22 -32.57 16.26 -17.24
CA LEU A 22 -33.95 15.87 -17.54
C LEU A 22 -34.94 16.70 -16.72
N PRO A 23 -36.07 17.15 -17.31
CA PRO A 23 -37.10 17.90 -16.60
C PRO A 23 -37.61 17.16 -15.36
N GLY A 24 -37.76 17.88 -14.24
CA GLY A 24 -38.24 17.32 -12.98
C GLY A 24 -37.22 16.46 -12.22
N THR A 25 -35.98 16.36 -12.69
CA THR A 25 -34.90 15.73 -11.94
C THR A 25 -34.14 16.76 -11.11
N GLU A 26 -33.53 16.31 -10.01
CA GLU A 26 -32.69 17.13 -9.14
C GLU A 26 -31.30 16.52 -9.01
N LEU A 27 -30.34 17.35 -8.60
CA LEU A 27 -29.00 16.90 -8.25
C LEU A 27 -29.04 16.04 -6.98
N LYS A 28 -28.64 14.78 -7.11
CA LYS A 28 -28.49 13.85 -5.99
C LYS A 28 -27.03 13.74 -5.58
N GLU A 29 -26.71 14.05 -4.33
CA GLU A 29 -25.38 13.80 -3.78
C GLU A 29 -25.08 12.29 -3.76
N ILE A 30 -23.96 11.89 -4.35
CA ILE A 30 -23.51 10.49 -4.43
C ILE A 30 -22.25 10.21 -3.62
N TRP A 31 -21.50 11.26 -3.28
CA TRP A 31 -20.29 11.13 -2.48
C TRP A 31 -19.97 12.44 -1.76
N ARG A 32 -19.39 12.32 -0.57
CA ARG A 32 -18.90 13.44 0.24
C ARG A 32 -17.60 13.04 0.95
N VAL A 33 -16.68 13.99 1.06
CA VAL A 33 -15.44 13.79 1.81
C VAL A 33 -15.74 13.56 3.29
N ALA A 34 -15.09 12.56 3.89
CA ALA A 34 -15.19 12.31 5.32
C ALA A 34 -14.45 13.41 6.11
N PRO A 35 -14.93 13.78 7.31
CA PRO A 35 -14.24 14.74 8.16
C PRO A 35 -12.85 14.22 8.54
N ALA A 36 -11.85 15.12 8.49
CA ALA A 36 -10.49 14.83 8.97
C ALA A 36 -10.41 15.00 10.50
N PRO A 37 -9.51 14.28 11.19
CA PRO A 37 -9.22 14.53 12.59
C PRO A 37 -8.76 15.98 12.81
N GLN A 38 -9.29 16.63 13.84
CA GLN A 38 -8.85 17.97 14.21
C GLN A 38 -7.46 17.93 14.84
N GLY A 39 -6.59 18.87 14.47
CA GLY A 39 -5.25 18.99 15.05
C GLY A 39 -4.26 17.91 14.61
N ASP A 40 -4.56 17.15 13.55
CA ASP A 40 -3.63 16.15 13.02
C ASP A 40 -2.34 16.82 12.52
N LYS A 41 -1.19 16.33 12.99
CA LYS A 41 0.14 16.88 12.67
C LYS A 41 0.44 16.86 11.16
N TYR A 42 -0.05 15.85 10.44
CA TYR A 42 0.23 15.63 9.01
C TYR A 42 -1.01 15.81 8.13
N GLN A 43 -2.11 16.32 8.69
CA GLN A 43 -3.40 16.52 8.02
C GLN A 43 -3.95 15.24 7.37
N TYR A 44 -3.67 14.09 7.99
CA TYR A 44 -4.13 12.79 7.51
C TYR A 44 -5.62 12.57 7.75
N THR A 45 -6.25 11.85 6.83
CA THR A 45 -7.62 11.36 7.03
C THR A 45 -7.63 10.23 8.06
N GLN A 46 -8.80 9.95 8.63
CA GLN A 46 -9.00 8.78 9.49
C GLN A 46 -8.60 7.47 8.79
N PHE A 47 -8.82 7.37 7.48
CA PHE A 47 -8.41 6.22 6.69
C PHE A 47 -6.89 6.08 6.61
N ALA A 48 -6.17 7.19 6.40
CA ALA A 48 -4.71 7.19 6.34
C ALA A 48 -4.07 6.71 7.66
N HIS A 49 -4.60 7.13 8.80
CA HIS A 49 -4.18 6.60 10.12
C HIS A 49 -4.37 5.09 10.25
N LYS A 50 -5.49 4.57 9.73
CA LYS A 50 -5.79 3.14 9.78
C LYS A 50 -4.90 2.28 8.88
N ILE A 51 -4.33 2.84 7.80
CA ILE A 51 -3.48 2.07 6.89
C ILE A 51 -2.18 1.62 7.56
N ASN A 52 -1.57 2.46 8.41
CA ASN A 52 -0.30 2.14 9.08
C ASN A 52 -0.48 1.61 10.52
N SER A 53 -1.70 1.62 11.06
CA SER A 53 -1.98 1.10 12.40
C SER A 53 -1.76 -0.41 12.48
N PHE A 54 -1.17 -0.85 13.60
CA PHE A 54 -1.08 -2.26 13.96
C PHE A 54 -2.42 -2.85 14.42
N ASP A 55 -3.36 -2.02 14.87
CA ASP A 55 -4.69 -2.48 15.30
C ASP A 55 -5.52 -3.00 14.12
N THR A 56 -5.17 -2.59 12.90
CA THR A 56 -5.80 -3.04 11.65
C THR A 56 -4.94 -4.06 10.90
N ALA A 57 -3.80 -4.46 11.48
CA ALA A 57 -2.88 -5.38 10.82
C ALA A 57 -3.48 -6.80 10.80
N PRO A 58 -3.37 -7.53 9.67
CA PRO A 58 -3.68 -8.95 9.67
C PRO A 58 -2.69 -9.71 10.55
N LYS A 59 -3.13 -10.84 11.12
CA LYS A 59 -2.25 -11.75 11.87
C LYS A 59 -1.09 -12.22 11.00
N LYS A 60 0.07 -12.47 11.63
CA LYS A 60 1.30 -12.98 10.99
C LYS A 60 1.71 -12.14 9.77
N LEU A 61 2.03 -10.87 10.02
CA LEU A 61 2.54 -9.98 8.99
C LEU A 61 3.81 -10.55 8.35
N LEU A 62 3.89 -10.41 7.02
CA LEU A 62 5.14 -10.67 6.31
C LEU A 62 6.19 -9.65 6.74
N ALA A 63 7.46 -10.08 6.80
CA ALA A 63 8.57 -9.19 7.12
C ALA A 63 8.71 -8.02 6.13
N SER A 64 8.09 -8.09 4.95
CA SER A 64 8.06 -7.03 3.95
C SER A 64 6.93 -6.01 4.15
N ASP A 65 6.03 -6.20 5.13
CA ASP A 65 4.89 -5.29 5.32
C ASP A 65 5.34 -3.89 5.73
N SER A 66 4.68 -2.86 5.18
CA SER A 66 5.02 -1.46 5.41
C SER A 66 4.89 -1.03 6.87
N ARG A 67 4.00 -1.65 7.66
CA ARG A 67 3.82 -1.33 9.08
C ARG A 67 5.07 -1.63 9.91
N LEU A 68 5.87 -2.60 9.47
CA LEU A 68 7.09 -3.02 10.18
C LEU A 68 8.27 -2.07 9.92
N ARG A 69 8.15 -1.08 9.02
CA ARG A 69 9.23 -0.16 8.69
C ARG A 69 9.65 0.69 9.91
N PRO A 70 10.88 0.51 10.45
CA PRO A 70 11.30 1.17 11.69
C PRO A 70 11.44 2.69 11.55
N ASP A 71 11.78 3.17 10.35
CA ASP A 71 11.87 4.60 10.05
C ASP A 71 10.50 5.30 10.11
N ARG A 72 9.46 4.64 9.59
CA ARG A 72 8.08 5.12 9.65
C ARG A 72 7.51 5.03 11.06
N TYR A 73 7.78 3.94 11.78
CA TYR A 73 7.35 3.81 13.17
C TYR A 73 7.98 4.88 14.08
N ALA A 74 9.28 5.15 13.93
CA ALA A 74 9.94 6.24 14.66
C ALA A 74 9.33 7.62 14.33
N LEU A 75 9.00 7.86 13.05
CA LEU A 75 8.34 9.10 12.63
C LEU A 75 6.96 9.27 13.28
N GLU A 76 6.17 8.19 13.33
CA GLU A 76 4.85 8.17 13.96
C GLU A 76 4.93 8.47 15.47
N LYS A 77 6.00 8.00 16.15
CA LYS A 77 6.29 8.32 17.55
C LYS A 77 6.90 9.72 17.76
N GLY A 78 7.17 10.45 16.68
CA GLY A 78 7.77 11.80 16.74
C GLY A 78 9.29 11.81 16.95
N ASP A 79 9.95 10.65 16.91
CA ASP A 79 11.41 10.54 17.04
C ASP A 79 12.09 10.77 15.68
N MET A 80 12.31 12.05 15.36
CA MET A 80 12.87 12.47 14.08
C MET A 80 14.32 12.00 13.88
N SER A 81 15.10 11.92 14.96
CA SER A 81 16.51 11.47 14.90
C SER A 81 16.58 10.00 14.54
N LYS A 82 15.82 9.15 15.24
CA LYS A 82 15.77 7.71 14.96
C LYS A 82 15.16 7.43 13.59
N SER A 83 14.12 8.18 13.19
CA SER A 83 13.52 8.05 11.86
C SER A 83 14.55 8.30 10.76
N GLY A 84 15.35 9.37 10.88
CA GLY A 84 16.43 9.68 9.95
C GLY A 84 17.49 8.57 9.88
N ALA A 85 17.96 8.10 11.04
CA ALA A 85 18.98 7.05 11.11
C ALA A 85 18.51 5.72 10.49
N GLU A 86 17.28 5.29 10.80
CA GLU A 86 16.71 4.06 10.25
C GLU A 86 16.42 4.18 8.75
N LYS A 87 15.99 5.35 8.26
CA LYS A 87 15.82 5.61 6.82
C LYS A 87 17.15 5.41 6.08
N SER A 88 18.23 6.03 6.57
CA SER A 88 19.56 5.87 5.98
C SER A 88 20.04 4.42 6.02
N ARG A 89 19.81 3.70 7.13
CA ARG A 89 20.15 2.27 7.26
C ARG A 89 19.41 1.41 6.24
N LEU A 90 18.11 1.61 6.06
CA LEU A 90 17.28 0.84 5.12
C LEU A 90 17.67 1.11 3.66
N GLU A 91 17.92 2.37 3.31
CA GLU A 91 18.36 2.73 1.96
C GLU A 91 19.72 2.13 1.62
N GLU A 92 20.67 2.13 2.57
CA GLU A 92 21.98 1.52 2.33
C GLU A 92 21.88 0.00 2.20
N GLN A 93 21.04 -0.65 3.01
CA GLN A 93 20.74 -2.07 2.84
C GLN A 93 20.12 -2.37 1.47
N GLN A 94 19.20 -1.53 0.99
CA GLN A 94 18.62 -1.68 -0.35
C GLN A 94 19.69 -1.54 -1.45
N ARG A 95 20.61 -0.58 -1.32
CA ARG A 95 21.73 -0.40 -2.27
C ARG A 95 22.69 -1.58 -2.25
N ALA A 96 23.03 -2.10 -1.07
CA ALA A 96 23.90 -3.26 -0.91
C ALA A 96 23.27 -4.51 -1.54
N GLU A 97 22.00 -4.76 -1.25
CA GLU A 97 21.26 -5.88 -1.81
C GLU A 97 21.16 -5.81 -3.34
N LYS A 98 20.90 -4.61 -3.89
CA LYS A 98 20.93 -4.38 -5.34
C LYS A 98 22.30 -4.72 -5.92
N ARG A 99 23.40 -4.25 -5.32
CA ARG A 99 24.78 -4.56 -5.76
C ARG A 99 25.06 -6.06 -5.73
N THR A 100 24.66 -6.76 -4.66
CA THR A 100 24.85 -8.21 -4.54
C THR A 100 24.08 -8.97 -5.62
N ARG A 101 22.83 -8.59 -5.88
CA ARG A 101 22.01 -9.21 -6.92
C ARG A 101 22.59 -8.99 -8.32
N GLU A 102 23.01 -7.76 -8.63
CA GLU A 102 23.66 -7.42 -9.91
C GLU A 102 24.97 -8.16 -10.11
N ALA A 103 25.80 -8.28 -9.06
CA ALA A 103 27.06 -9.02 -9.12
C ALA A 103 26.87 -10.52 -9.40
N LYS A 104 25.71 -11.09 -9.02
CA LYS A 104 25.34 -12.48 -9.32
C LYS A 104 24.68 -12.66 -10.70
N GLY A 105 24.37 -11.57 -11.41
CA GLY A 105 23.60 -11.61 -12.66
C GLY A 105 22.14 -12.03 -12.47
N GLU A 106 21.61 -11.92 -11.25
CA GLU A 106 20.24 -12.28 -10.92
C GLU A 106 19.28 -11.13 -11.30
N GLN A 107 18.17 -11.43 -11.96
CA GLN A 107 17.12 -10.44 -12.22
C GLN A 107 16.18 -10.33 -11.01
N PHE A 108 15.79 -9.10 -10.65
CA PHE A 108 14.75 -8.91 -9.64
C PHE A 108 13.40 -9.36 -10.18
N THR A 109 12.68 -10.18 -9.41
CA THR A 109 11.29 -10.55 -9.73
C THR A 109 10.42 -10.36 -8.48
N PRO A 110 9.32 -9.59 -8.56
CA PRO A 110 8.40 -9.45 -7.43
C PRO A 110 7.72 -10.79 -7.11
N ARG A 111 7.45 -11.03 -5.82
CA ARG A 111 6.91 -12.32 -5.35
C ARG A 111 5.42 -12.50 -5.68
N TRP A 112 4.64 -11.43 -5.54
CA TRP A 112 3.18 -11.45 -5.57
C TRP A 112 2.58 -10.93 -6.89
N PHE A 113 3.43 -10.52 -7.82
CA PHE A 113 3.04 -9.99 -9.12
C PHE A 113 3.96 -10.57 -10.19
N ASN A 114 3.45 -10.74 -11.40
CA ASN A 114 4.24 -11.12 -12.56
C ASN A 114 4.31 -9.92 -13.50
N LEU A 115 5.49 -9.66 -14.06
CA LEU A 115 5.63 -8.73 -15.18
C LEU A 115 4.93 -9.34 -16.40
N THR A 116 4.11 -8.55 -17.09
CA THR A 116 3.40 -8.97 -18.31
C THR A 116 4.09 -8.44 -19.55
N ASP A 117 3.75 -8.98 -20.73
CA ASP A 117 4.22 -8.46 -22.02
C ASP A 117 3.46 -7.18 -22.45
N VAL A 118 2.53 -6.69 -21.64
CA VAL A 118 1.74 -5.50 -21.92
C VAL A 118 2.45 -4.26 -21.39
N VAL A 119 2.56 -3.25 -22.26
CA VAL A 119 2.96 -1.89 -21.89
C VAL A 119 1.78 -0.94 -22.07
N SER A 120 1.61 -0.02 -21.13
CA SER A 120 0.60 1.02 -21.19
C SER A 120 1.25 2.36 -21.55
N PRO A 121 0.87 2.99 -22.68
CA PRO A 121 1.40 4.30 -23.03
C PRO A 121 0.85 5.36 -22.07
N THR A 122 1.71 6.25 -21.61
CA THR A 122 1.34 7.43 -20.81
C THR A 122 2.00 8.69 -21.38
N PRO A 123 1.55 9.90 -21.02
CA PRO A 123 2.22 11.14 -21.42
C PRO A 123 3.69 11.25 -21.00
N TRP A 124 4.15 10.40 -20.08
CA TRP A 124 5.52 10.39 -19.56
C TRP A 124 6.34 9.17 -20.03
N GLY A 125 5.82 8.38 -20.97
CA GLY A 125 6.45 7.18 -21.52
C GLY A 125 5.64 5.92 -21.28
N ASP A 126 6.12 4.82 -21.84
CA ASP A 126 5.49 3.51 -21.71
C ASP A 126 5.78 2.91 -20.33
N LEU A 127 4.72 2.41 -19.68
CA LEU A 127 4.81 1.75 -18.38
C LEU A 127 4.55 0.26 -18.50
N GLU A 128 5.43 -0.53 -17.89
CA GLU A 128 5.26 -1.98 -17.72
C GLU A 128 4.02 -2.29 -16.87
N ILE A 129 3.24 -3.29 -17.29
CA ILE A 129 2.09 -3.76 -16.53
C ILE A 129 2.45 -5.01 -15.73
N TYR A 130 2.11 -4.99 -14.44
CA TYR A 130 2.25 -6.12 -13.52
C TYR A 130 0.88 -6.70 -13.19
N GLU A 131 0.73 -8.02 -13.33
CA GLU A 131 -0.48 -8.74 -12.99
C GLU A 131 -0.35 -9.40 -11.62
N TYR A 132 -1.41 -9.31 -10.81
CA TYR A 132 -1.48 -10.00 -9.54
C TYR A 132 -1.56 -11.52 -9.76
N ASN A 133 -0.62 -12.27 -9.17
CA ASN A 133 -0.47 -13.69 -9.48
C ASN A 133 -1.21 -14.64 -8.53
N GLY A 134 -2.07 -14.14 -7.63
CA GLY A 134 -2.88 -14.96 -6.71
C GLY A 134 -2.14 -15.54 -5.50
N LYS A 135 -0.80 -15.65 -5.54
CA LYS A 135 0.00 -16.36 -4.52
C LYS A 135 -0.09 -15.73 -3.12
N TYR A 136 -0.36 -14.42 -3.03
CA TYR A 136 -0.54 -13.77 -1.73
C TYR A 136 -1.86 -14.18 -1.07
N THR A 137 -2.93 -14.33 -1.86
CA THR A 137 -4.24 -14.82 -1.39
C THR A 137 -4.10 -16.25 -0.91
N GLU A 138 -3.42 -17.12 -1.65
CA GLU A 138 -3.12 -18.50 -1.24
C GLU A 138 -2.32 -18.52 0.08
N HIS A 139 -1.31 -17.66 0.20
CA HIS A 139 -0.54 -17.52 1.44
C HIS A 139 -1.42 -17.08 2.62
N ARG A 140 -2.32 -16.11 2.42
CA ARG A 140 -3.26 -15.65 3.45
C ARG A 140 -4.24 -16.74 3.87
N ALA A 141 -4.82 -17.47 2.92
CA ALA A 141 -5.71 -18.58 3.21
C ALA A 141 -5.02 -19.67 4.03
N ALA A 142 -3.76 -19.99 3.73
CA ALA A 142 -2.97 -20.95 4.50
C ALA A 142 -2.68 -20.47 5.94
N ILE A 143 -2.44 -19.17 6.12
CA ILE A 143 -2.25 -18.58 7.45
C ILE A 143 -3.56 -18.61 8.25
N ASP A 144 -4.67 -18.21 7.65
CA ASP A 144 -5.96 -18.10 8.31
C ASP A 144 -6.55 -19.49 8.65
N GLY A 145 -6.21 -20.53 7.86
CA GLY A 145 -6.54 -21.92 8.16
C GLY A 145 -5.62 -22.61 9.17
N SER A 146 -4.50 -21.97 9.55
CA SER A 146 -3.64 -22.50 10.62
C SER A 146 -4.18 -22.05 11.99
N ASP A 147 -4.70 -22.98 12.78
CA ASP A 147 -5.23 -22.75 14.15
C ASP A 147 -4.16 -22.33 15.19
N VAL A 148 -3.00 -21.89 14.73
CA VAL A 148 -1.93 -21.39 15.59
C VAL A 148 -2.33 -20.00 16.09
N THR A 149 -2.88 -19.97 17.31
CA THR A 149 -3.25 -18.79 18.10
C THR A 149 -2.04 -18.02 18.64
N ASP A 150 -0.83 -18.36 18.22
CA ASP A 150 0.38 -17.73 18.75
C ASP A 150 0.34 -16.24 18.34
N GLU A 151 0.06 -15.39 19.34
CA GLU A 151 0.16 -13.95 19.25
C GLU A 151 1.63 -13.59 19.10
N THR A 152 2.22 -13.92 17.93
CA THR A 152 3.53 -13.43 17.56
C THR A 152 3.45 -11.92 17.63
N ASN A 153 4.06 -11.37 18.69
CA ASN A 153 4.05 -9.96 18.96
C ASN A 153 4.62 -9.28 17.72
N VAL A 154 3.81 -8.47 17.04
CA VAL A 154 4.17 -7.90 15.74
C VAL A 154 5.48 -7.10 15.83
N THR A 155 5.80 -6.59 17.03
CA THR A 155 7.06 -5.88 17.30
C THR A 155 8.32 -6.76 17.22
N SER A 156 8.20 -8.10 17.30
CA SER A 156 9.33 -9.03 17.15
C SER A 156 9.67 -9.33 15.68
N VAL A 157 8.77 -9.01 14.74
CA VAL A 157 9.01 -9.26 13.31
C VAL A 157 9.93 -8.18 12.76
N LYS A 158 11.19 -8.54 12.51
CA LYS A 158 12.16 -7.63 11.90
C LYS A 158 11.78 -7.36 10.44
N PHE A 159 11.64 -6.10 10.08
CA PHE A 159 11.41 -5.69 8.69
C PHE A 159 12.55 -6.19 7.79
N SER A 160 12.17 -6.94 6.76
CA SER A 160 13.05 -7.54 5.76
C SER A 160 12.28 -7.66 4.44
N PRO A 161 12.35 -6.64 3.57
CA PRO A 161 11.66 -6.66 2.28
C PRO A 161 12.41 -7.45 1.21
N TRP A 162 13.67 -7.80 1.44
CA TRP A 162 14.58 -8.45 0.50
C TRP A 162 14.54 -9.99 0.59
N GLN A 163 13.37 -10.56 0.89
CA GLN A 163 13.21 -12.01 0.93
C GLN A 163 13.09 -12.57 -0.48
N TYR A 164 14.24 -12.76 -1.13
CA TYR A 164 14.36 -13.37 -2.45
C TYR A 164 14.44 -14.89 -2.32
N GLY A 165 13.52 -15.60 -2.98
CA GLY A 165 13.43 -17.07 -2.94
C GLY A 165 12.61 -17.61 -1.76
N ARG A 166 12.09 -18.84 -1.91
CA ARG A 166 11.69 -19.63 -0.74
C ARG A 166 12.95 -19.76 0.11
N SER A 167 12.86 -19.43 1.40
CA SER A 167 13.83 -19.95 2.36
C SER A 167 13.82 -21.47 2.16
N SER A 168 14.84 -22.00 1.51
CA SER A 168 15.20 -23.41 1.60
C SER A 168 15.67 -23.64 3.03
N SER A 169 14.70 -23.69 3.94
CA SER A 169 14.81 -24.39 5.20
C SER A 169 14.59 -25.87 4.90
N GLN A 170 15.69 -26.56 4.64
CA GLN A 170 15.99 -27.85 5.26
C GLN A 170 17.31 -27.68 6.01
#